data_AF-A0A3B9H397-F1
#
_entry.id   AF-A0A3B9H397-F1
#
_cell.length_a   1.000
_cell.length_b   1.000
_cell.length_c   1.000
_cell.angle_alpha   90.00
_cell.angle_beta   90.00
_cell.angle_gamma   90.00
#
_symmetry.space_group_name_H-M   'P 1'
#
loop_
_entity.id
_entity.type
_entity.pdbx_description
1 polymer ?
#
loop_
_entity_poly.entity_id
_entity_poly.type
_entity_poly.pdbx_seq_one_letter_code
_entity_poly.pdbx_strand_id
1 'polypeptide(L)'
;MTDKPIEEPTPQESLDPENWDEFRAQARHMLDAAIDRLQDARQGRVWTELPGEIKETLKAPLPREGWGVPDVMGRMEALLPYGAGNTNPRFFGWVHGSGTPANLLAEIAASAMNANVGGRDHGAIYVEKQVVRWCRELFDFPETASGIVVSGT
;
A
#
# COMPACT_ATOMS: atom_id res chain seq x y z
N MET A 1 33.57 -38.69 -0.16
CA MET A 1 32.40 -37.82 0.05
C MET A 1 31.28 -38.41 -0.79
N THR A 2 30.29 -38.98 -0.14
CA THR A 2 29.13 -39.62 -0.80
C THR A 2 28.23 -38.53 -1.38
N ASP A 3 28.01 -38.57 -2.70
CA ASP A 3 26.91 -37.88 -3.38
C ASP A 3 25.60 -38.40 -2.78
N LYS A 4 25.01 -37.59 -1.90
CA LYS A 4 23.66 -37.85 -1.41
C LYS A 4 22.70 -37.36 -2.51
N PRO A 5 21.77 -38.18 -3.01
CA PRO A 5 20.81 -37.72 -4.00
C PRO A 5 20.03 -36.54 -3.41
N ILE A 6 19.91 -35.47 -4.20
CA ILE A 6 19.08 -34.32 -3.87
C ILE A 6 17.64 -34.83 -3.87
N GLU A 7 17.03 -34.94 -2.70
CA GLU A 7 15.62 -35.28 -2.56
C GLU A 7 14.80 -34.22 -3.32
N GLU A 8 13.83 -34.66 -4.13
CA GLU A 8 12.93 -33.72 -4.80
C GLU A 8 12.21 -32.89 -3.74
N PRO A 9 12.17 -31.55 -3.88
CA PRO A 9 11.54 -30.70 -2.89
C PRO A 9 10.07 -31.09 -2.74
N THR A 10 9.66 -31.40 -1.52
CA THR A 10 8.26 -31.63 -1.16
C THR A 10 7.42 -30.44 -1.62
N PRO A 11 6.20 -30.64 -2.17
CA PRO A 11 5.31 -29.54 -2.52
C PRO A 11 5.14 -28.64 -1.29
N GLN A 12 5.63 -27.41 -1.41
CA GLN A 12 5.60 -26.46 -0.31
C GLN A 12 4.28 -25.70 -0.40
N GLU A 13 3.44 -25.78 0.62
CA GLU A 13 2.29 -24.91 0.75
C GLU A 13 2.79 -23.45 0.77
N SER A 14 2.35 -22.65 -0.20
CA SER A 14 2.70 -21.24 -0.36
C SER A 14 1.43 -20.40 -0.32
N LEU A 15 1.60 -19.12 0.06
CA LEU A 15 0.57 -18.09 -0.08
C LEU A 15 0.68 -17.34 -1.40
N ASP A 16 1.62 -17.73 -2.26
CA ASP A 16 1.77 -17.16 -3.59
C ASP A 16 0.55 -17.46 -4.47
N PRO A 17 0.22 -16.58 -5.42
CA PRO A 17 -0.79 -16.89 -6.42
C PRO A 17 -0.45 -18.17 -7.19
N GLU A 18 -1.40 -19.10 -7.28
CA GLU A 18 -1.29 -20.28 -8.15
C GLU A 18 -1.26 -19.88 -9.63
N ASN A 19 -1.92 -18.76 -9.97
CA ASN A 19 -1.98 -18.20 -11.31
C ASN A 19 -1.59 -16.71 -11.32
N TRP A 20 -0.35 -16.44 -11.73
CA TRP A 20 0.19 -15.07 -11.78
C TRP A 20 -0.45 -14.17 -12.84
N ASP A 21 -0.98 -14.73 -13.94
CA ASP A 21 -1.65 -13.93 -14.96
C ASP A 21 -3.03 -13.48 -14.48
N GLU A 22 -3.75 -14.35 -13.79
CA GLU A 22 -5.00 -13.99 -13.12
C GLU A 22 -4.77 -12.96 -12.02
N PHE A 23 -3.77 -13.17 -11.15
CA PHE A 23 -3.40 -12.19 -10.14
C PHE A 23 -3.02 -10.83 -10.75
N ARG A 24 -2.30 -10.83 -11.88
CA ARG A 24 -1.94 -9.61 -12.60
C ARG A 24 -3.18 -8.88 -13.15
N ALA A 25 -4.14 -9.61 -13.71
CA ALA A 25 -5.38 -9.01 -14.20
C ALA A 25 -6.18 -8.39 -13.05
N GLN A 26 -6.25 -9.10 -11.92
CA GLN A 26 -6.86 -8.65 -10.68
C GLN A 26 -6.20 -7.37 -10.11
N ALA A 27 -4.87 -7.34 -10.03
CA ALA A 27 -4.12 -6.17 -9.57
C ALA A 27 -4.33 -4.94 -10.48
N ARG A 28 -4.43 -5.15 -11.81
CA ARG A 28 -4.74 -4.07 -12.76
C ARG A 28 -6.15 -3.51 -12.54
N HIS A 29 -7.13 -4.38 -12.34
CA HIS A 29 -8.50 -3.95 -12.04
C HIS A 29 -8.57 -3.06 -10.78
N MET A 30 -7.92 -3.48 -9.69
CA MET A 30 -7.84 -2.67 -8.47
C MET A 30 -7.10 -1.33 -8.69
N LEU A 31 -6.02 -1.34 -9.49
CA LEU A 31 -5.29 -0.13 -9.85
C LEU A 31 -6.19 0.86 -10.61
N ASP A 32 -6.93 0.37 -11.60
CA ASP A 32 -7.85 1.20 -12.39
C ASP A 32 -8.95 1.79 -11.48
N ALA A 33 -9.56 0.97 -10.61
CA ALA A 33 -10.56 1.43 -9.64
C ALA A 33 -10.01 2.49 -8.66
N ALA A 34 -8.75 2.34 -8.20
CA ALA A 34 -8.09 3.32 -7.34
C ALA A 34 -7.79 4.63 -8.08
N ILE A 35 -7.35 4.56 -9.35
CA ILE A 35 -7.11 5.73 -10.19
C ILE A 35 -8.42 6.48 -10.46
N ASP A 36 -9.49 5.77 -10.82
CA ASP A 36 -10.82 6.35 -11.01
C ASP A 36 -11.28 7.08 -9.75
N ARG A 37 -11.10 6.45 -8.58
CA ARG A 37 -11.43 7.07 -7.29
C ARG A 37 -10.65 8.35 -7.01
N LEU A 38 -9.37 8.42 -7.38
CA LEU A 38 -8.53 9.61 -7.23
C LEU A 38 -8.93 10.71 -8.23
N GLN A 39 -9.19 10.33 -9.48
CA GLN A 39 -9.64 11.25 -10.53
C GLN A 39 -10.96 11.93 -10.15
N ASP A 40 -11.90 11.16 -9.61
CA ASP A 40 -13.23 11.63 -9.23
C ASP A 40 -13.29 12.24 -7.82
N ALA A 41 -12.17 12.38 -7.12
CA ALA A 41 -12.14 12.84 -5.73
C ALA A 41 -12.80 14.22 -5.50
N ARG A 42 -12.90 15.06 -6.55
CA ARG A 42 -13.56 16.37 -6.50
C ARG A 42 -15.09 16.30 -6.58
N GLN A 43 -15.61 15.20 -7.08
CA GLN A 43 -17.03 14.98 -7.31
C GLN A 43 -17.76 14.55 -6.03
N GLY A 44 -19.07 14.80 -5.99
CA GLY A 44 -19.92 14.31 -4.91
C GLY A 44 -19.66 14.92 -3.53
N ARG A 45 -19.98 14.13 -2.50
CA ARG A 45 -19.85 14.53 -1.09
C ARG A 45 -18.40 14.45 -0.65
N VAL A 46 -17.99 15.36 0.23
CA VAL A 46 -16.67 15.31 0.89
C VAL A 46 -16.51 13.99 1.65
N TRP A 47 -17.55 13.57 2.37
CA TRP A 47 -17.58 12.34 3.15
C TRP A 47 -18.90 11.63 2.98
N THR A 48 -18.82 10.30 2.94
CA THR A 48 -19.95 9.38 2.87
C THR A 48 -19.78 8.34 3.95
N GLU A 49 -20.83 8.13 4.75
CA GLU A 49 -20.80 7.12 5.79
C GLU A 49 -20.67 5.72 5.17
N LEU A 50 -19.84 4.87 5.80
CA LEU A 50 -19.76 3.46 5.44
C LEU A 50 -21.10 2.76 5.78
N PRO A 51 -21.76 2.08 4.81
CA PRO A 51 -23.00 1.36 5.04
C PRO A 51 -22.93 0.39 6.21
N GLY A 52 -24.04 0.25 6.94
CA GLY A 52 -24.13 -0.63 8.11
C GLY A 52 -23.83 -2.09 7.75
N GLU A 53 -24.30 -2.53 6.59
CA GLU A 53 -24.09 -3.88 6.08
C GLU A 53 -22.60 -4.17 5.90
N ILE A 54 -21.84 -3.23 5.33
CA ILE A 54 -20.38 -3.37 5.16
C ILE A 54 -19.70 -3.40 6.53
N LYS A 55 -20.09 -2.52 7.48
CA LYS A 55 -19.56 -2.53 8.84
C LYS A 55 -19.78 -3.88 9.54
N GLU A 56 -20.94 -4.50 9.38
CA GLU A 56 -21.20 -5.83 9.96
C GLU A 56 -20.33 -6.92 9.33
N THR A 57 -20.06 -6.86 8.02
CA THR A 57 -19.15 -7.84 7.37
C THR A 57 -17.72 -7.82 7.94
N LEU A 58 -17.30 -6.70 8.54
CA LEU A 58 -15.98 -6.52 9.15
C LEU A 58 -15.90 -7.05 10.60
N LYS A 59 -17.01 -7.54 11.16
CA LYS A 59 -17.08 -8.15 12.51
C LYS A 59 -17.03 -9.68 12.47
N ALA A 60 -16.50 -10.25 11.39
CA ALA A 60 -16.40 -11.70 11.22
C ALA A 60 -15.35 -12.33 12.18
N PRO A 61 -15.54 -13.58 12.62
CA PRO A 61 -14.50 -14.31 13.37
C PRO A 61 -13.27 -14.60 12.48
N LEU A 62 -12.14 -14.92 13.12
CA LEU A 62 -10.92 -15.33 12.41
C LEU A 62 -11.21 -16.53 11.47
N PRO A 63 -11.06 -16.37 10.15
CA PRO A 63 -11.28 -17.48 9.23
C PRO A 63 -10.18 -18.53 9.38
N ARG A 64 -10.56 -19.81 9.33
CA ARG A 64 -9.62 -20.95 9.31
C ARG A 64 -9.23 -21.37 7.89
N GLU A 65 -9.98 -20.90 6.90
CA GLU A 65 -9.76 -21.13 5.48
C GLU A 65 -9.66 -19.78 4.78
N GLY A 66 -8.79 -19.66 3.79
CA GLY A 66 -8.64 -18.42 3.02
C GLY A 66 -9.91 -18.10 2.24
N TRP A 67 -10.25 -16.82 2.13
CA TRP A 67 -11.38 -16.37 1.31
C TRP A 67 -11.05 -16.31 -0.19
N GLY A 68 -9.78 -16.47 -0.56
CA GLY A 68 -9.31 -16.30 -1.93
C GLY A 68 -9.11 -14.82 -2.31
N VAL A 69 -8.20 -14.58 -3.26
CA VAL A 69 -7.86 -13.24 -3.72
C VAL A 69 -9.07 -12.48 -4.31
N PRO A 70 -9.93 -13.08 -5.16
CA PRO A 70 -11.08 -12.37 -5.75
C PRO A 70 -12.03 -11.79 -4.71
N ASP A 71 -12.39 -12.59 -3.69
CA ASP A 71 -13.35 -12.18 -2.66
C ASP A 71 -12.79 -11.07 -1.78
N VAL A 72 -11.51 -11.17 -1.39
CA VAL A 72 -10.86 -10.13 -0.58
C VAL A 72 -10.71 -8.84 -1.40
N MET A 73 -10.34 -8.93 -2.68
CA MET A 73 -10.27 -7.74 -3.53
C MET A 73 -11.62 -7.06 -3.72
N GLY A 74 -12.69 -7.82 -3.99
CA GLY A 74 -14.02 -7.22 -4.13
C GLY A 74 -14.46 -6.48 -2.86
N ARG A 75 -14.10 -7.00 -1.69
CA ARG A 75 -14.33 -6.32 -0.41
C ARG A 75 -13.49 -5.05 -0.27
N MET A 76 -12.21 -5.08 -0.68
CA MET A 76 -11.34 -3.89 -0.67
C MET A 76 -11.86 -2.80 -1.61
N GLU A 77 -12.27 -3.17 -2.82
CA GLU A 77 -12.80 -2.25 -3.83
C GLU A 77 -14.07 -1.56 -3.32
N ALA A 78 -14.97 -2.31 -2.67
CA ALA A 78 -16.17 -1.78 -2.05
C ALA A 78 -15.90 -0.74 -0.95
N LEU A 79 -14.70 -0.68 -0.38
CA LEU A 79 -14.33 0.31 0.64
C LEU A 79 -13.84 1.64 0.03
N LEU A 80 -13.36 1.65 -1.23
CA LEU A 80 -12.76 2.84 -1.86
C LEU A 80 -13.62 4.11 -1.82
N PRO A 81 -14.96 4.06 -1.98
CA PRO A 81 -15.80 5.25 -1.89
C PRO A 81 -15.84 5.89 -0.50
N TYR A 82 -15.56 5.14 0.56
CA TYR A 82 -15.86 5.48 1.95
C TYR A 82 -14.64 5.95 2.76
N GLY A 83 -13.73 6.69 2.12
CA GLY A 83 -12.56 7.29 2.78
C GLY A 83 -12.90 8.51 3.67
N ALA A 84 -11.87 9.04 4.34
CA ALA A 84 -12.00 10.19 5.26
C ALA A 84 -12.40 11.50 4.58
N GLY A 85 -12.31 11.57 3.25
CA GLY A 85 -12.72 12.74 2.44
C GLY A 85 -11.63 13.78 2.20
N ASN A 86 -10.46 13.63 2.81
CA ASN A 86 -9.31 14.53 2.71
C ASN A 86 -8.77 14.74 1.27
N THR A 87 -9.11 13.86 0.33
CA THR A 87 -8.77 14.03 -1.10
C THR A 87 -9.70 14.98 -1.84
N ASN A 88 -10.86 15.35 -1.27
CA ASN A 88 -11.79 16.30 -1.86
C ASN A 88 -11.35 17.76 -1.54
N PRO A 89 -11.35 18.69 -2.52
CA PRO A 89 -10.93 20.07 -2.32
C PRO A 89 -11.83 20.88 -1.39
N ARG A 90 -13.02 20.37 -1.04
CA ARG A 90 -13.93 20.98 -0.05
C ARG A 90 -13.75 20.39 1.35
N PHE A 91 -12.75 19.53 1.57
CA PHE A 91 -12.40 19.03 2.88
C PHE A 91 -11.60 20.09 3.66
N PHE A 92 -12.21 20.64 4.70
CA PHE A 92 -11.59 21.62 5.61
C PHE A 92 -11.39 21.06 7.03
N GLY A 93 -11.24 19.74 7.15
CA GLY A 93 -10.95 19.07 8.42
C GLY A 93 -9.46 19.12 8.81
N TRP A 94 -9.18 19.16 10.11
CA TRP A 94 -7.83 19.20 10.70
C TRP A 94 -7.36 17.77 11.07
N VAL A 95 -6.09 17.33 10.95
CA VAL A 95 -4.89 17.75 10.16
C VAL A 95 -4.66 16.71 9.06
N HIS A 96 -5.59 16.54 8.12
CA HIS A 96 -5.49 15.44 7.15
C HIS A 96 -5.11 15.99 5.77
N GLY A 97 -3.84 15.81 5.37
CA GLY A 97 -3.37 16.17 4.03
C GLY A 97 -3.98 15.28 2.95
N SER A 98 -4.12 15.78 1.72
CA SER A 98 -4.74 15.05 0.61
C SER A 98 -3.81 14.05 -0.09
N GLY A 99 -2.50 14.12 0.18
CA GLY A 99 -1.47 13.39 -0.58
C GLY A 99 -1.41 13.81 -2.05
N THR A 100 -0.72 13.03 -2.88
CA THR A 100 -0.69 13.20 -4.35
C THR A 100 -0.97 11.86 -5.04
N PRO A 101 -1.54 11.84 -6.26
CA PRO A 101 -1.73 10.60 -7.02
C PRO A 101 -0.42 9.84 -7.28
N ALA A 102 0.72 10.54 -7.38
CA ALA A 102 2.03 9.89 -7.58
C ALA A 102 2.45 9.00 -6.41
N ASN A 103 1.92 9.25 -5.19
CA ASN A 103 2.17 8.42 -4.03
C ASN A 103 1.70 6.97 -4.27
N LEU A 104 0.61 6.76 -5.02
CA LEU A 104 0.13 5.42 -5.34
C LEU A 104 1.20 4.57 -6.03
N LEU A 105 1.95 5.17 -6.96
CA LEU A 105 3.02 4.48 -7.68
C LEU A 105 4.21 4.17 -6.77
N ALA A 106 4.54 5.09 -5.87
CA ALA A 106 5.59 4.89 -4.87
C ALA A 106 5.21 3.74 -3.91
N GLU A 107 3.96 3.68 -3.45
CA GLU A 107 3.46 2.61 -2.58
C GLU A 107 3.46 1.25 -3.28
N ILE A 108 3.11 1.17 -4.56
CA ILE A 108 3.20 -0.09 -5.34
C ILE A 108 4.65 -0.58 -5.38
N ALA A 109 5.61 0.30 -5.67
CA ALA A 109 7.02 -0.06 -5.72
C ALA A 109 7.55 -0.45 -4.33
N ALA A 110 7.22 0.32 -3.28
CA ALA A 110 7.63 0.04 -1.91
C ALA A 110 7.08 -1.30 -1.40
N SER A 111 5.80 -1.57 -1.66
CA SER A 111 5.14 -2.84 -1.32
C SER A 111 5.80 -4.02 -2.04
N ALA A 112 6.10 -3.88 -3.34
CA ALA A 112 6.77 -4.94 -4.11
C ALA A 112 8.22 -5.18 -3.66
N MET A 113 8.95 -4.14 -3.26
CA MET A 113 10.30 -4.30 -2.71
C MET A 113 10.30 -5.00 -1.34
N ASN A 114 9.21 -4.84 -0.56
CA ASN A 114 9.03 -5.42 0.77
C ASN A 114 10.28 -5.31 1.67
N ALA A 115 10.92 -4.14 1.61
CA ALA A 115 12.23 -3.93 2.22
C ALA A 115 12.08 -3.45 3.67
N ASN A 116 12.79 -4.11 4.60
CA ASN A 116 13.05 -3.54 5.91
C ASN A 116 14.15 -2.47 5.78
N VAL A 117 13.77 -1.19 5.88
CA VAL A 117 14.68 -0.05 5.69
C VAL A 117 15.56 0.28 6.92
N GLY A 118 15.59 -0.59 7.93
CA GLY A 118 16.42 -0.42 9.14
C GLY A 118 17.88 -0.87 8.98
N GLY A 119 18.24 -1.52 7.87
CA GLY A 119 19.60 -1.99 7.61
C GLY A 119 19.77 -2.65 6.24
N ARG A 120 20.91 -3.30 6.02
CA ARG A 120 21.33 -3.88 4.71
C ARG A 120 21.58 -2.81 3.64
N ASP A 121 21.94 -3.26 2.45
CA ASP A 121 22.30 -2.40 1.32
C ASP A 121 21.31 -2.62 0.17
N HIS A 122 20.36 -1.69 -0.01
CA HIS A 122 19.34 -1.77 -1.05
C HIS A 122 18.81 -0.38 -1.44
N GLY A 123 18.16 -0.29 -2.60
CA GLY A 123 17.76 0.97 -3.23
C GLY A 123 16.95 1.92 -2.34
N ALA A 124 15.99 1.40 -1.57
CA ALA A 124 15.13 2.23 -0.72
C ALA A 124 15.90 3.09 0.31
N ILE A 125 17.01 2.60 0.87
CA ILE A 125 17.83 3.36 1.83
C ILE A 125 18.53 4.55 1.14
N TYR A 126 18.94 4.40 -0.11
CA TYR A 126 19.55 5.51 -0.86
C TYR A 126 18.51 6.58 -1.23
N VAL A 127 17.27 6.18 -1.50
CA VAL A 127 16.15 7.12 -1.69
C VAL A 127 15.91 7.92 -0.41
N GLU A 128 15.84 7.27 0.76
CA GLU A 128 15.69 7.97 2.04
C GLU A 128 16.83 8.95 2.31
N LYS A 129 18.08 8.53 2.12
CA LYS A 129 19.26 9.40 2.25
C LYS A 129 19.18 10.63 1.34
N GLN A 130 18.70 10.44 0.10
CA GLN A 130 18.55 11.54 -0.85
C GLN A 130 17.45 12.52 -0.43
N VAL A 131 16.32 12.02 0.08
CA VAL A 131 15.24 12.87 0.62
C VAL A 131 15.72 13.66 1.84
N VAL A 132 16.40 13.01 2.79
CA VAL A 132 16.99 13.69 3.96
C VAL A 132 17.98 14.77 3.54
N ARG A 133 18.81 14.49 2.52
CA ARG A 133 19.71 15.50 1.95
C ARG A 133 18.94 16.69 1.37
N TRP A 134 17.88 16.46 0.59
CA TRP A 134 17.05 17.55 0.07
C TRP A 134 16.39 18.36 1.17
N CYS A 135 15.89 17.73 2.24
CA CYS A 135 15.34 18.45 3.38
C CYS A 135 16.40 19.32 4.05
N ARG A 136 17.63 18.83 4.21
CA ARG A 136 18.73 19.62 4.76
C ARG A 136 19.04 20.84 3.90
N GLU A 137 19.10 20.67 2.58
CA GLU A 137 19.32 21.77 1.63
C GLU A 137 18.16 22.77 1.66
N LEU A 138 16.90 22.31 1.66
CA LEU A 138 15.71 23.16 1.65
C LEU A 138 15.60 24.05 2.91
N PHE A 139 16.07 23.56 4.05
CA PHE A 139 16.00 24.27 5.34
C PHE A 139 17.34 24.88 5.77
N ASP A 140 18.34 24.95 4.89
CA ASP A 140 19.67 25.51 5.16
C ASP A 140 20.35 24.91 6.40
N PHE A 141 20.20 23.60 6.62
CA PHE A 141 20.87 22.92 7.73
C PHE A 141 22.37 22.68 7.45
N PRO A 142 23.21 22.60 8.50
CA PRO A 142 24.63 22.30 8.35
C PRO A 142 24.89 20.98 7.60
N GLU A 143 26.07 20.87 6.98
CA GLU A 143 26.47 19.64 6.29
C GLU A 143 26.54 18.41 7.21
N THR A 144 26.72 18.64 8.50
CA THR A 144 26.76 17.61 9.55
C THR A 144 25.39 17.18 10.05
N ALA A 145 24.30 17.83 9.63
CA ALA A 145 22.95 17.46 10.02
C ALA A 145 22.57 16.07 9.46
N SER A 146 21.67 15.38 10.14
CA SER A 146 21.11 14.11 9.67
C SER A 146 19.63 14.02 10.02
N GLY A 147 18.96 13.00 9.52
CA GLY A 147 17.54 12.78 9.74
C GLY A 147 17.16 11.34 9.41
N ILE A 148 15.95 10.99 9.83
CA ILE A 148 15.31 9.71 9.57
C ILE A 148 13.84 9.98 9.22
N VAL A 149 13.30 9.26 8.24
CA VAL A 149 11.88 9.36 7.91
C VAL A 149 11.08 8.51 8.90
N VAL A 150 10.06 9.11 9.52
CA VAL A 150 9.19 8.46 10.52
C VAL A 150 7.74 8.46 10.07
N SER A 151 6.89 7.64 10.70
CA SER A 151 5.48 7.45 10.31
C SER A 151 4.57 8.66 10.57
N GLY A 152 4.99 9.61 11.41
CA GLY A 152 4.21 10.77 11.82
C GLY A 152 4.76 11.43 13.08
N THR A 153 4.13 12.53 13.49
CA THR A 153 4.42 13.27 14.73
C THR A 153 3.55 12.80 15.89
#